data_AF-A0A933J8X6-F1
#
_entry.id   AF-A0A933J8X6-F1
#
_cell.length_a   1.000
_cell.length_b   1.000
_cell.length_c   1.000
_cell.angle_alpha   90.00
_cell.angle_beta   90.00
_cell.angle_gamma   90.00
#
_symmetry.space_group_name_H-M   'P 1'
#
loop_
_entity.id
_entity.type
_entity.pdbx_description
1 polymer ?
#
loop_
_entity_poly.entity_id
_entity_poly.type
_entity_poly.pdbx_seq_one_letter_code
_entity_poly.pdbx_strand_id
1 'polypeptide(L)'
;MTEVVLLFPIFVIVVFVTAKMFALLVLVQKMEIASYYAARRWQLESHLNADPVYMTFDAGLKSDIEEKVSGYLGYGSPAVAGFLNLKGPKANLDITRTQVWNVLTLTVETNRAGVALICPPGGAASVCAAAPSKMNCINGYNYICTGNKQLTVIKYVPNRDRPIQFKLPGIH
;
A
#
# COMPACT_ATOMS: atom_id res chain seq x y z
N MET A 1 29.26 -13.60 -34.09
CA MET A 1 28.54 -14.46 -33.12
C MET A 1 28.72 -14.01 -31.66
N THR A 2 29.60 -13.06 -31.33
CA THR A 2 29.87 -12.60 -29.95
C THR A 2 28.94 -11.47 -29.46
N GLU A 3 28.33 -10.68 -30.36
CA GLU A 3 27.40 -9.61 -29.98
C GLU A 3 26.10 -10.15 -29.35
N VAL A 4 25.58 -11.27 -29.85
CA VAL A 4 24.35 -11.90 -29.34
C VAL A 4 24.56 -12.46 -27.92
N VAL A 5 25.79 -12.86 -27.59
CA VAL A 5 26.16 -13.44 -26.29
C VAL A 5 26.25 -12.37 -25.19
N LEU A 6 26.62 -11.13 -25.54
CA LEU A 6 26.61 -10.00 -24.62
C LEU A 6 25.22 -9.35 -24.48
N LEU A 7 24.39 -9.42 -25.51
CA LEU A 7 23.02 -8.88 -25.49
C LEU A 7 22.08 -9.71 -24.61
N PHE A 8 22.26 -11.03 -24.56
CA PHE A 8 21.36 -11.91 -23.79
C PHE A 8 21.37 -11.63 -22.26
N PRO A 9 22.53 -11.49 -21.59
CA PRO A 9 22.58 -11.10 -20.17
C PRO A 9 21.95 -9.72 -19.92
N ILE A 10 22.20 -8.75 -20.80
CA ILE A 10 21.64 -7.40 -20.69
C ILE A 10 20.12 -7.44 -20.80
N PHE A 11 19.60 -8.21 -21.76
CA PHE A 11 18.17 -8.40 -21.94
C PHE A 11 17.51 -9.00 -20.69
N VAL A 12 18.13 -10.04 -20.10
CA VAL A 12 17.64 -10.66 -18.86
C VAL A 12 17.58 -9.65 -17.71
N ILE A 13 18.60 -8.80 -17.56
CA ILE A 13 18.62 -7.74 -16.54
C ILE A 13 17.47 -6.75 -16.75
N VAL A 14 17.25 -6.30 -17.98
CA VAL A 14 16.16 -5.37 -18.31
C VAL A 14 14.79 -5.99 -17.99
N VAL A 15 14.58 -7.27 -18.29
CA VAL A 15 13.34 -7.99 -17.95
C VAL A 15 13.13 -8.06 -16.43
N PHE A 16 14.17 -8.35 -15.64
CA PHE A 16 14.04 -8.37 -14.18
C PHE A 16 13.73 -6.99 -13.59
N VAL A 17 14.36 -5.93 -14.09
CA VAL A 17 14.12 -4.55 -13.66
C VAL A 17 12.68 -4.13 -13.96
N THR A 18 12.24 -4.35 -15.21
CA THR A 18 10.89 -3.99 -15.65
C THR A 18 9.81 -4.80 -14.90
N ALA A 19 10.04 -6.09 -14.65
CA ALA A 19 9.14 -6.91 -13.84
C ALA A 19 8.97 -6.36 -12.41
N LYS A 20 10.05 -5.91 -11.77
CA LYS A 20 9.99 -5.32 -10.42
C LYS A 20 9.37 -3.92 -10.41
N MET A 21 9.58 -3.10 -11.46
CA MET A 21 8.86 -1.84 -11.60
C MET A 21 7.35 -2.07 -11.80
N PHE A 22 6.98 -3.04 -12.64
CA PHE A 22 5.59 -3.43 -12.84
C PHE A 22 4.94 -3.91 -11.54
N ALA A 23 5.66 -4.72 -10.74
CA ALA A 23 5.20 -5.15 -9.42
C ALA A 23 4.88 -3.97 -8.49
N LEU A 24 5.72 -2.93 -8.47
CA LEU A 24 5.47 -1.70 -7.71
C LEU A 24 4.20 -0.98 -8.20
N LEU A 25 4.00 -0.85 -9.50
CA LEU A 25 2.81 -0.18 -10.06
C LEU A 25 1.53 -0.94 -9.69
N VAL A 26 1.55 -2.27 -9.81
CA VAL A 26 0.44 -3.13 -9.41
C VAL A 26 0.15 -2.99 -7.91
N LEU A 27 1.19 -2.90 -7.08
CA LEU A 27 1.01 -2.68 -5.64
C LEU A 27 0.31 -1.36 -5.34
N VAL A 28 0.75 -0.25 -5.96
CA VAL A 28 0.13 1.07 -5.79
C VAL A 28 -1.34 1.05 -6.22
N GLN A 29 -1.65 0.45 -7.38
CA GLN A 29 -3.03 0.32 -7.85
C GLN A 29 -3.90 -0.50 -6.89
N LYS A 30 -3.38 -1.63 -6.39
CA LYS A 30 -4.09 -2.46 -5.41
C LYS A 30 -4.31 -1.71 -4.09
N MET A 31 -3.32 -0.95 -3.63
CA MET A 31 -3.44 -0.12 -2.43
C MET A 31 -4.51 0.96 -2.58
N GLU A 32 -4.58 1.61 -3.73
CA GLU A 32 -5.62 2.60 -4.02
C GLU A 32 -7.02 1.97 -3.93
N ILE A 33 -7.26 0.87 -4.63
CA ILE A 33 -8.57 0.19 -4.62
C ILE A 33 -8.92 -0.32 -3.21
N ALA A 34 -7.96 -0.91 -2.51
CA ALA A 34 -8.15 -1.42 -1.16
C ALA A 34 -8.47 -0.29 -0.16
N SER A 35 -7.80 0.86 -0.29
CA SER A 35 -8.06 2.03 0.56
C SER A 35 -9.46 2.60 0.32
N TYR A 36 -9.95 2.61 -0.92
CA TYR A 36 -11.33 3.02 -1.24
C TYR A 36 -12.36 2.07 -0.63
N TYR A 37 -12.14 0.76 -0.74
CA TYR A 37 -13.00 -0.24 -0.10
C TYR A 37 -13.04 -0.05 1.42
N ALA A 38 -11.88 0.05 2.08
CA ALA A 38 -11.77 0.23 3.52
C ALA A 38 -12.48 1.51 3.98
N ALA A 39 -12.25 2.62 3.29
CA ALA A 39 -12.88 3.91 3.54
C ALA A 39 -14.40 3.83 3.45
N ARG A 40 -14.93 3.21 2.38
CA ARG A 40 -16.38 3.09 2.17
C ARG A 40 -17.03 2.16 3.19
N ARG A 41 -16.39 1.03 3.50
CA ARG A 41 -16.87 0.07 4.50
C ARG A 41 -16.94 0.72 5.87
N TRP A 42 -15.88 1.42 6.26
CA TRP A 42 -15.85 2.19 7.50
C TRP A 42 -16.95 3.26 7.53
N GLN A 43 -17.16 4.00 6.44
CA GLN A 43 -18.24 5.01 6.37
C GLN A 43 -19.62 4.43 6.68
N LEU A 44 -19.89 3.23 6.17
CA LEU A 44 -21.20 2.61 6.21
C LEU A 44 -21.49 1.89 7.53
N GLU A 45 -20.47 1.52 8.31
CA GLU A 45 -20.67 0.65 9.48
C GLU A 45 -20.14 1.25 10.79
N SER A 46 -19.26 2.26 10.73
CA SER A 46 -18.69 2.89 11.93
C SER A 46 -19.70 3.65 12.81
N HIS A 47 -20.89 3.94 12.30
CA HIS A 47 -21.94 4.71 13.00
C HIS A 47 -23.02 3.84 13.64
N LEU A 48 -23.08 2.53 13.34
CA LEU A 48 -23.96 1.59 14.05
C LEU A 48 -23.50 1.33 15.50
N ASN A 49 -22.28 1.75 15.84
CA ASN A 49 -21.59 1.43 17.09
C ASN A 49 -21.24 2.66 17.96
N ALA A 50 -21.92 3.80 17.78
CA ALA A 50 -21.60 5.04 18.50
C ALA A 50 -21.97 5.05 20.01
N ASP A 51 -22.56 3.97 20.54
CA ASP A 51 -22.83 3.79 21.97
C ASP A 51 -21.57 3.25 22.69
N PRO A 52 -21.25 3.67 23.93
CA PRO A 52 -20.03 3.27 24.65
C PRO A 52 -19.90 1.75 24.87
N VAL A 53 -20.99 1.00 24.76
CA VAL A 53 -21.05 -0.47 24.89
C VAL A 53 -20.50 -1.18 23.63
N TYR A 54 -20.47 -0.51 22.47
CA TYR A 54 -20.08 -1.10 21.18
C TYR A 54 -18.66 -0.76 20.71
N MET A 55 -17.82 -0.12 21.55
CA MET A 55 -16.41 0.14 21.21
C MET A 55 -15.61 -1.14 20.90
N THR A 56 -16.08 -2.30 21.38
CA THR A 56 -15.55 -3.64 21.05
C THR A 56 -15.89 -4.10 19.63
N PHE A 57 -17.03 -3.66 19.07
CA PHE A 57 -17.43 -3.99 17.70
C PHE A 57 -16.66 -3.19 16.65
N ASP A 58 -16.23 -1.97 16.97
CA ASP A 58 -15.36 -1.18 16.09
C ASP A 58 -13.96 -1.79 15.95
N ALA A 59 -13.44 -2.44 17.00
CA ALA A 59 -12.22 -3.24 16.90
C ALA A 59 -12.40 -4.47 16.00
N GLY A 60 -13.57 -5.12 16.06
CA GLY A 60 -13.94 -6.20 15.15
C GLY A 60 -14.06 -5.75 13.70
N LEU A 61 -14.73 -4.62 13.45
CA LEU A 61 -14.90 -4.02 12.12
C LEU A 61 -13.54 -3.64 11.52
N LYS A 62 -12.67 -3.02 12.31
CA LYS A 62 -11.31 -2.70 11.88
C LYS A 62 -10.55 -3.97 11.48
N SER A 63 -10.59 -5.01 12.31
CA SER A 63 -9.91 -6.28 12.03
C SER A 63 -10.45 -6.99 10.79
N ASP A 64 -11.78 -7.00 10.58
CA ASP A 64 -12.37 -7.60 9.36
C ASP A 64 -11.96 -6.82 8.11
N ILE A 65 -12.01 -5.49 8.13
CA ILE A 65 -11.56 -4.66 7.02
C ILE A 65 -10.07 -4.92 6.74
N GLU A 66 -9.24 -4.97 7.78
CA GLU A 66 -7.81 -5.25 7.65
C GLU A 66 -7.56 -6.64 7.05
N GLU A 67 -8.34 -7.65 7.44
CA GLU A 67 -8.28 -8.99 6.85
C GLU A 67 -8.65 -8.99 5.36
N LYS A 68 -9.75 -8.32 4.97
CA LYS A 68 -10.15 -8.23 3.56
C LYS A 68 -9.13 -7.46 2.72
N VAL A 69 -8.62 -6.35 3.24
CA VAL A 69 -7.61 -5.52 2.58
C VAL A 69 -6.29 -6.29 2.43
N SER A 70 -5.83 -6.97 3.48
CA SER A 70 -4.61 -7.79 3.42
C SER A 70 -4.76 -8.99 2.48
N GLY A 71 -5.94 -9.62 2.46
CA GLY A 71 -6.29 -10.65 1.47
C GLY A 71 -6.21 -10.13 0.03
N TYR A 72 -6.80 -8.96 -0.25
CA TYR A 72 -6.79 -8.35 -1.58
C TYR A 72 -5.40 -7.92 -2.05
N LEU A 73 -4.58 -7.40 -1.13
CA LEU A 73 -3.18 -7.04 -1.39
C LEU A 73 -2.32 -8.27 -1.68
N GLY A 74 -2.75 -9.46 -1.25
CA GLY A 74 -2.11 -10.73 -1.58
C GLY A 74 -1.25 -11.32 -0.46
N TYR A 75 -1.40 -10.85 0.79
CA TYR A 75 -0.70 -11.44 1.94
C TYR A 75 -1.06 -12.93 2.17
N GLY A 76 -2.26 -13.34 1.75
CA GLY A 76 -2.71 -14.73 1.83
C GLY A 76 -2.15 -15.65 0.74
N SER A 77 -1.42 -15.13 -0.25
CA SER A 77 -0.83 -15.91 -1.35
C SER A 77 0.69 -15.76 -1.37
N PRO A 78 1.47 -16.81 -1.05
CA PRO A 78 2.93 -16.73 -1.01
C PRO A 78 3.56 -16.27 -2.34
N ALA A 79 2.96 -16.64 -3.47
CA ALA A 79 3.42 -16.24 -4.80
C ALA A 79 3.26 -14.73 -5.04
N VAL A 80 2.11 -14.16 -4.68
CA VAL A 80 1.84 -12.73 -4.84
C VAL A 80 2.66 -11.92 -3.84
N ALA A 81 2.76 -12.37 -2.59
CA ALA A 81 3.59 -11.75 -1.57
C ALA A 81 5.08 -11.71 -1.97
N GLY A 82 5.60 -12.79 -2.55
CA GLY A 82 6.97 -12.85 -3.07
C GLY A 82 7.19 -11.96 -4.30
N PHE A 83 6.22 -11.89 -5.21
CA PHE A 83 6.31 -11.04 -6.39
C PHE A 83 6.34 -9.54 -6.02
N LEU A 84 5.42 -9.11 -5.16
CA LEU A 84 5.29 -7.74 -4.66
C LEU A 84 6.30 -7.39 -3.54
N ASN A 85 7.10 -8.36 -3.10
CA ASN A 85 8.01 -8.27 -1.95
C ASN A 85 7.31 -7.74 -0.69
N LEU A 86 6.09 -8.18 -0.38
CA LEU A 86 5.39 -7.75 0.83
C LEU A 86 6.16 -8.17 2.09
N LYS A 87 6.15 -7.31 3.11
CA LYS A 87 6.77 -7.57 4.40
C LYS A 87 5.71 -7.67 5.50
N GLY A 88 5.86 -8.69 6.34
CA GLY A 88 4.94 -8.96 7.44
C GLY A 88 3.73 -9.79 7.02
N PRO A 89 2.87 -10.14 7.99
CA PRO A 89 1.71 -11.02 7.75
C PRO A 89 0.48 -10.28 7.23
N LYS A 90 0.38 -8.95 7.43
CA LYS A 90 -0.81 -8.13 7.13
C LYS A 90 -0.42 -6.70 6.77
N ALA A 91 -1.31 -6.00 6.07
CA ALA A 91 -1.20 -4.55 5.88
C ALA A 91 -1.73 -3.83 7.13
N ASN A 92 -1.06 -2.76 7.56
CA ASN A 92 -1.48 -2.01 8.74
C ASN A 92 -2.52 -0.97 8.34
N LEU A 93 -3.73 -1.08 8.91
CA LEU A 93 -4.79 -0.10 8.76
C LEU A 93 -4.88 0.72 10.04
N ASP A 94 -4.67 2.03 9.95
CA ASP A 94 -4.91 2.96 11.04
C ASP A 94 -6.10 3.86 10.75
N ILE A 95 -6.90 4.15 11.76
CA ILE A 95 -8.14 4.91 11.62
C ILE A 95 -8.20 5.94 12.74
N THR A 96 -8.00 7.20 12.37
CA THR A 96 -8.09 8.34 13.27
C THR A 96 -9.40 9.07 13.05
N ARG A 97 -10.27 9.09 14.07
CA ARG A 97 -11.51 9.87 14.06
C ARG A 97 -11.21 11.32 14.42
N THR A 98 -11.60 12.26 13.57
CA THR A 98 -11.60 13.70 13.88
C THR A 98 -13.04 14.18 14.03
N GLN A 99 -13.25 15.44 14.42
CA GLN A 99 -14.59 16.00 14.62
C GLN A 99 -15.43 16.01 13.33
N VAL A 100 -14.79 16.16 12.16
CA VAL A 100 -15.47 16.30 10.86
C VAL A 100 -15.25 15.07 9.96
N TRP A 101 -14.05 14.50 10.00
CA TRP A 101 -13.62 13.43 9.11
C TRP A 101 -13.08 12.23 9.89
N ASN A 102 -13.21 11.04 9.31
CA ASN A 102 -12.41 9.88 9.67
C ASN A 102 -11.26 9.78 8.67
N VAL A 103 -10.03 9.73 9.18
CA VAL A 103 -8.81 9.56 8.40
C VAL A 103 -8.42 8.10 8.43
N LEU A 104 -8.46 7.43 7.29
CA LEU A 104 -7.97 6.06 7.14
C LEU A 104 -6.59 6.09 6.50
N THR A 105 -5.62 5.49 7.16
CA THR A 105 -4.24 5.35 6.71
C THR A 105 -3.94 3.88 6.49
N LEU A 106 -3.77 3.46 5.24
CA LEU A 106 -3.33 2.12 4.88
C LEU A 106 -1.83 2.14 4.63
N THR A 107 -1.08 1.36 5.42
CA THR A 107 0.36 1.25 5.34
C THR A 107 0.79 -0.15 4.93
N VAL A 108 1.61 -0.24 3.89
CA VAL A 108 2.20 -1.48 3.39
C VAL A 108 3.72 -1.36 3.45
N GLU A 109 4.37 -2.36 4.05
CA GLU A 109 5.82 -2.47 4.04
C GLU A 109 6.28 -3.46 2.97
N THR A 110 7.38 -3.13 2.28
CA THR A 110 8.03 -4.04 1.34
C THR A 110 9.44 -4.44 1.79
N ASN A 111 9.78 -5.70 1.55
CA ASN A 111 11.12 -6.25 1.67
C ASN A 111 11.99 -5.83 0.48
N ARG A 112 13.30 -5.92 0.66
CA ARG A 112 14.27 -5.69 -0.42
C ARG A 112 13.98 -6.59 -1.62
N ALA A 113 14.13 -6.06 -2.83
CA ALA A 113 13.95 -6.84 -4.06
C ALA A 113 15.11 -7.86 -4.28
N GLY A 114 16.23 -7.70 -3.56
CA GLY A 114 17.26 -8.73 -3.42
C GLY A 114 18.10 -9.01 -4.68
N VAL A 115 18.06 -8.14 -5.69
CA VAL A 115 18.85 -8.33 -6.91
C VAL A 115 20.27 -7.84 -6.67
N ALA A 116 21.18 -8.76 -6.34
CA ALA A 116 22.59 -8.47 -6.04
C ALA A 116 23.30 -7.66 -7.14
N LEU A 117 22.86 -7.82 -8.38
CA LEU A 117 23.41 -7.10 -9.53
C LEU A 117 23.03 -5.60 -9.55
N ILE A 118 21.87 -5.23 -9.00
CA ILE A 118 21.37 -3.85 -8.93
C ILE A 118 21.80 -3.19 -7.61
N CYS A 119 22.16 -4.00 -6.62
CA CYS A 119 22.50 -3.58 -5.26
C CYS A 119 23.99 -3.85 -4.97
N PRO A 120 24.92 -3.15 -5.63
CA PRO A 120 26.35 -3.33 -5.41
C PRO A 120 26.74 -2.96 -3.97
N PRO A 121 27.83 -3.55 -3.44
CA PRO A 121 28.30 -3.30 -2.07
C PRO A 121 28.73 -1.84 -1.82
N GLY A 122 28.95 -1.05 -2.87
CA GLY A 122 29.24 0.39 -2.79
C GLY A 122 28.03 1.27 -2.44
N GLY A 123 26.86 0.68 -2.20
CA GLY A 123 25.66 1.39 -1.73
C GLY A 123 25.08 2.37 -2.74
N ALA A 124 24.14 3.20 -2.29
CA ALA A 124 23.49 4.22 -3.12
C ALA A 124 24.50 5.22 -3.73
N ALA A 125 25.64 5.44 -3.07
CA ALA A 125 26.70 6.32 -3.54
C ALA A 125 27.31 5.85 -4.86
N SER A 126 27.56 4.53 -5.02
CA SER A 126 28.12 3.98 -6.25
C SER A 126 27.18 4.05 -7.47
N VAL A 127 25.86 4.06 -7.24
CA VAL A 127 24.85 4.08 -8.31
C VAL A 127 24.38 5.51 -8.61
N CYS A 128 24.25 6.35 -7.59
CA CYS A 128 23.68 7.69 -7.70
C CYS A 128 24.71 8.81 -7.79
N ALA A 129 26.02 8.50 -7.83
CA ALA A 129 27.08 9.51 -7.93
C ALA A 129 26.92 10.46 -9.12
N ALA A 130 26.54 9.93 -10.28
CA ALA A 130 26.40 10.68 -11.54
C ALA A 130 24.94 11.05 -11.87
N ALA A 131 23.97 10.78 -11.00
CA ALA A 131 22.56 11.03 -11.29
C ALA A 131 22.22 12.53 -11.18
N PRO A 132 21.46 13.11 -12.13
CA PRO A 132 21.06 14.53 -12.10
C PRO A 132 20.13 14.85 -10.93
N SER A 133 19.38 13.86 -10.43
CA SER A 133 18.56 13.97 -9.22
C SER A 133 19.01 12.97 -8.15
N LYS A 134 20.10 13.30 -7.45
CA LYS A 134 20.71 12.43 -6.43
C LYS A 134 19.69 11.90 -5.42
N MET A 135 18.77 12.74 -4.93
CA MET A 135 17.77 12.33 -3.93
C MET A 135 16.74 11.33 -4.48
N ASN A 136 16.26 11.52 -5.72
CA ASN A 136 15.32 10.61 -6.34
C ASN A 136 15.97 9.26 -6.67
N CYS A 137 17.22 9.31 -7.13
CA CYS A 137 18.02 8.10 -7.34
C CYS A 137 18.22 7.33 -6.03
N ILE A 138 18.60 8.02 -4.94
CA ILE A 138 18.78 7.38 -3.62
C ILE A 138 17.46 6.78 -3.13
N ASN A 139 16.33 7.47 -3.34
CA ASN A 139 15.02 6.95 -2.98
C ASN A 139 14.65 5.67 -3.76
N GLY A 140 14.93 5.64 -5.06
CA GLY A 140 14.74 4.46 -5.90
C GLY A 140 15.68 3.32 -5.52
N TYR A 141 16.96 3.62 -5.28
CA TYR A 141 17.94 2.64 -4.80
C TYR A 141 17.51 2.03 -3.47
N ASN A 142 17.09 2.85 -2.51
CA ASN A 142 16.64 2.37 -1.20
C ASN A 142 15.35 1.52 -1.31
N TYR A 143 14.46 1.86 -2.26
CA TYR A 143 13.29 1.04 -2.54
C TYR A 143 13.67 -0.38 -3.03
N ILE A 144 14.67 -0.47 -3.91
CA ILE A 144 15.07 -1.74 -4.52
C ILE A 144 16.00 -2.54 -3.60
N CYS A 145 16.96 -1.88 -2.94
CA CYS A 145 18.13 -2.52 -2.35
C CYS A 145 18.12 -2.60 -0.83
N THR A 146 17.72 -1.55 -0.11
CA THR A 146 17.66 -1.60 1.36
C THR A 146 16.38 -2.24 1.86
N GLY A 147 15.28 -2.12 1.11
CA GLY A 147 13.95 -2.51 1.60
C GLY A 147 13.49 -1.61 2.75
N ASN A 148 12.33 -1.94 3.35
CA ASN A 148 11.67 -1.17 4.41
C ASN A 148 11.08 0.18 3.98
N LYS A 149 10.78 0.36 2.69
CA LYS A 149 9.95 1.50 2.28
C LYS A 149 8.50 1.21 2.67
N GLN A 150 7.94 2.10 3.47
CA GLN A 150 6.51 2.14 3.77
C GLN A 150 5.81 2.90 2.66
N LEU A 151 4.83 2.28 2.03
CA LEU A 151 3.88 2.93 1.15
C LEU A 151 2.62 3.20 1.96
N THR A 152 2.17 4.46 1.97
CA THR A 152 1.02 4.90 2.74
C THR A 152 -0.01 5.51 1.80
N VAL A 153 -1.26 5.07 1.90
CA VAL A 153 -2.40 5.70 1.22
C VAL A 153 -3.35 6.23 2.30
N ILE A 154 -3.65 7.52 2.21
CA ILE A 154 -4.54 8.21 3.16
C ILE A 154 -5.85 8.53 2.44
N LYS A 155 -6.98 8.19 3.07
CA LYS A 155 -8.33 8.53 2.58
C LYS A 155 -9.11 9.24 3.68
N TYR A 156 -9.83 10.28 3.28
CA TYR A 156 -10.71 11.05 4.14
C TYR A 156 -12.15 10.66 3.87
N VAL A 157 -12.87 10.33 4.94
CA VAL A 157 -14.26 9.91 4.88
C VAL A 157 -15.07 10.79 5.82
N PRO A 158 -16.17 11.41 5.37
CA PRO A 158 -16.97 12.22 6.27
C PRO A 158 -17.57 11.35 7.36
N ASN A 159 -17.71 11.89 8.57
CA ASN A 159 -18.60 11.27 9.54
C ASN A 159 -19.99 11.21 8.91
N ARG A 160 -20.62 10.03 8.90
CA ARG A 160 -22.04 9.94 8.54
C ARG A 160 -22.82 10.50 9.72
N ASP A 161 -22.83 11.83 9.88
CA ASP A 161 -23.91 12.48 10.60
C ASP A 161 -25.19 12.04 9.89
N ARG A 162 -26.04 11.39 10.69
CA ARG A 162 -27.40 10.90 10.44
C ARG A 162 -27.92 11.32 9.05
N PRO A 163 -28.38 10.40 8.17
CA PRO A 163 -29.06 10.83 6.96
C PRO A 163 -30.14 11.84 7.38
N ILE A 164 -30.07 13.06 6.86
CA ILE A 164 -31.09 14.08 7.08
C ILE A 164 -32.38 13.38 6.66
N GLN A 165 -33.22 13.02 7.62
CA GLN A 165 -34.56 12.57 7.32
C GLN A 165 -35.16 13.74 6.56
N PHE A 166 -35.38 13.56 5.26
CA PHE A 166 -36.09 14.53 4.46
C PHE A 166 -37.52 14.53 4.99
N LYS A 167 -37.78 15.33 6.03
CA LYS A 167 -39.12 15.68 6.44
C LYS A 167 -39.63 16.63 5.38
N LEU A 168 -40.49 16.12 4.51
CA LEU A 168 -41.37 16.97 3.72
C LEU A 168 -42.07 17.93 4.70
N PRO A 169 -42.01 19.25 4.48
CA PRO A 169 -42.76 20.18 5.29
C PRO A 169 -44.25 19.85 5.16
N GLY A 170 -44.91 19.46 6.25
CA GLY A 170 -46.38 19.40 6.30
C GLY A 170 -47.08 18.05 6.50
N ILE A 171 -46.39 16.97 6.91
CA ILE A 171 -47.10 15.78 7.42
C ILE A 171 -46.70 15.57 8.88
N HIS A 172 -47.61 15.97 9.77
CA HIS A 172 -47.59 15.71 11.21
C HIS A 172 -48.08 14.29 11.50
#